data_AF-A0A2V7TXY5-F1
#
_entry.id   AF-A0A2V7TXY5-F1
#
_cell.length_a   1.000
_cell.length_b   1.000
_cell.length_c   1.000
_cell.angle_alpha   90.00
_cell.angle_beta   90.00
_cell.angle_gamma   90.00
#
_symmetry.space_group_name_H-M   'P 1'
#
loop_
_entity.id
_entity.type
_entity.pdbx_description
1 polymer ?
#
loop_
_entity_poly.entity_id
_entity_poly.type
_entity_poly.pdbx_seq_one_letter_code
_entity_poly.pdbx_strand_id
1 'polypeptide(L)' 'ALAWLLAQKPWIVPIPGTRKLERLEENVGAAAVELTAGDLRDIESAAAKITVQGARYPEKLSQMTGR' A
#
# COMPACT_ATOMS: atom_id res chain seq x y z
N ALA A 1 -6.58 0.90 3.18
CA ALA A 1 -5.52 0.58 2.17
C ALA A 1 -5.00 -0.86 2.29
N LEU A 2 -4.84 -1.43 3.49
CA LEU A 2 -4.29 -2.79 3.65
C LEU A 2 -5.08 -3.89 2.90
N ALA A 3 -6.41 -3.82 2.90
CA ALA A 3 -7.27 -4.73 2.14
C ALA A 3 -6.92 -4.77 0.64
N TRP A 4 -6.74 -3.60 0.02
CA TRP A 4 -6.32 -3.50 -1.38
C TRP A 4 -4.96 -4.14 -1.61
N LEU A 5 -3.98 -3.88 -0.73
CA LEU A 5 -2.63 -4.44 -0.85
C LEU A 5 -2.63 -5.98 -0.74
N LEU A 6 -3.43 -6.53 0.18
CA LEU A 6 -3.62 -7.97 0.34
C LEU A 6 -4.32 -8.61 -0.87
N ALA A 7 -5.22 -7.88 -1.55
CA ALA A 7 -5.92 -8.37 -2.73
C ALA A 7 -5.05 -8.46 -4.00
N GLN A 8 -3.88 -7.79 -4.04
CA GLN A 8 -3.06 -7.71 -5.25
C GLN A 8 -2.46 -9.07 -5.67
N LYS A 9 -1.90 -9.83 -4.71
CA LYS A 9 -1.32 -11.17 -4.93
C LYS A 9 -1.34 -12.00 -3.64
N PRO A 10 -1.52 -13.33 -3.72
CA PRO A 10 -1.59 -14.20 -2.53
C PRO A 10 -0.35 -14.21 -1.63
N TRP A 11 0.83 -13.85 -2.17
CA TRP A 11 2.11 -13.86 -1.45
C TRP A 11 2.51 -12.51 -0.87
N ILE A 12 1.65 -11.49 -0.95
CA ILE A 12 1.92 -10.18 -0.36
C ILE A 12 1.55 -10.21 1.11
N VAL A 13 2.55 -10.02 1.98
CA VAL A 13 2.37 -9.95 3.44
C VAL A 13 2.81 -8.56 3.93
N PRO A 14 1.86 -7.63 4.18
CA PRO A 14 2.20 -6.31 4.70
C PRO A 14 2.65 -6.40 6.16
N ILE A 15 3.60 -5.55 6.54
CA ILE A 15 4.09 -5.42 7.92
C ILE A 15 3.71 -4.03 8.45
N PRO A 16 2.42 -3.77 8.73
CA PRO A 16 1.99 -2.46 9.18
C PRO A 16 2.48 -2.18 10.59
N GLY A 17 3.21 -1.07 10.77
CA GLY A 17 3.60 -0.58 12.10
C GLY A 17 2.57 0.43 12.63
N THR A 18 2.19 0.29 13.90
CA THR A 18 1.37 1.29 14.63
C THR A 18 1.78 1.35 16.10
N ARG A 19 1.56 2.51 16.73
CA ARG A 19 1.73 2.71 18.18
C ARG A 19 0.41 2.75 18.96
N LYS A 20 -0.73 2.69 18.25
CA LYS A 20 -2.08 2.78 18.82
C LYS A 20 -2.80 1.45 18.66
N LEU A 21 -3.46 0.99 19.72
CA LEU A 21 -4.18 -0.29 19.75
C LEU A 21 -5.38 -0.28 18.78
N GLU A 22 -6.18 0.78 18.77
CA GLU A 22 -7.31 0.93 17.84
C GLU A 22 -6.88 0.75 16.37
N ARG A 23 -5.69 1.25 16.02
CA ARG A 23 -5.13 1.10 14.66
C ARG A 23 -4.62 -0.31 14.39
N LEU A 24 -4.20 -1.05 15.42
CA LEU A 24 -3.87 -2.46 15.26
C LEU A 24 -5.14 -3.25 14.91
N GLU A 25 -6.23 -2.99 15.62
CA GLU A 25 -7.53 -3.65 15.38
C GLU A 25 -8.06 -3.33 13.98
N GLU A 26 -8.04 -2.06 13.56
CA GLU A 26 -8.38 -1.66 12.19
C GLU A 26 -7.51 -2.35 11.13
N ASN A 27 -6.18 -2.42 11.37
CA ASN A 27 -5.25 -3.05 10.44
C ASN A 27 -5.49 -4.55 10.29
N VAL A 28 -5.81 -5.24 11.39
CA VAL A 28 -6.17 -6.67 11.37
C VAL A 28 -7.51 -6.86 10.67
N GLY A 29 -8.50 -6.01 10.97
CA GLY A 29 -9.81 -6.03 10.33
C GLY A 29 -9.76 -5.86 8.81
N ALA A 30 -8.75 -5.16 8.29
CA ALA A 30 -8.55 -5.00 6.85
C ALA A 30 -8.33 -6.33 6.10
N ALA A 31 -7.90 -7.40 6.77
CA ALA A 31 -7.76 -8.73 6.16
C ALA A 31 -9.11 -9.41 5.89
N ALA A 32 -10.19 -8.99 6.57
CA ALA A 32 -11.54 -9.50 6.38
C ALA A 32 -12.34 -8.70 5.34
N VAL A 33 -11.76 -7.63 4.78
CA VAL A 33 -12.43 -6.80 3.78
C VAL A 33 -12.24 -7.43 2.41
N GLU A 34 -13.35 -7.84 1.80
CA GLU A 34 -13.37 -8.34 0.43
C GLU A 34 -13.55 -7.19 -0.55
N LEU A 35 -12.67 -7.12 -1.55
CA LEU A 35 -12.77 -6.16 -2.65
C LEU A 35 -13.13 -6.92 -3.92
N THR A 36 -14.17 -6.48 -4.61
CA THR A 36 -14.57 -7.05 -5.89
C THR A 36 -13.60 -6.61 -7.00
N ALA A 37 -13.66 -7.29 -8.14
CA ALA A 37 -12.93 -6.84 -9.33
C ALA A 37 -13.34 -5.44 -9.80
N GLY A 38 -14.56 -4.99 -9.47
CA GLY A 38 -15.01 -3.61 -9.72
C GLY A 38 -14.26 -2.61 -8.85
N ASP A 39 -14.25 -2.85 -7.54
CA ASP A 39 -13.59 -1.98 -6.57
C ASP A 39 -12.09 -1.82 -6.88
N LEU A 40 -11.42 -2.92 -7.24
CA LEU A 40 -10.00 -2.88 -7.60
C LEU A 40 -9.74 -2.02 -8.85
N ARG A 41 -10.61 -2.09 -9.87
CA ARG A 41 -10.49 -1.27 -11.08
C ARG A 41 -10.73 0.21 -10.77
N ASP A 42 -11.69 0.51 -9.93
CA ASP A 42 -12.01 1.89 -9.56
C ASP A 42 -10.87 2.52 -8.76
N ILE A 43 -10.29 1.77 -7.82
CA ILE A 43 -9.10 2.19 -7.06
C ILE A 43 -7.91 2.42 -8.01
N GLU A 44 -7.65 1.52 -8.95
CA GLU A 44 -6.55 1.66 -9.93
C GLU A 44 -6.76 2.89 -10.82
N SER A 45 -7.98 3.09 -11.32
CA SER A 45 -8.32 4.25 -12.16
C SER A 45 -8.16 5.58 -11.40
N ALA A 46 -8.51 5.60 -10.12
CA ALA A 46 -8.31 6.76 -9.26
C ALA A 46 -6.83 7.00 -8.96
N ALA A 47 -6.08 5.94 -8.64
CA ALA A 47 -4.65 6.01 -8.31
C ALA A 47 -3.80 6.46 -9.51
N ALA A 48 -4.13 6.01 -10.73
CA ALA A 48 -3.43 6.39 -11.96
C ALA A 48 -3.49 7.90 -12.27
N LYS A 49 -4.46 8.63 -11.70
CA LYS A 49 -4.60 10.08 -11.86
C LYS A 49 -3.72 10.87 -10.88
N ILE A 50 -3.08 10.21 -9.92
CA ILE A 50 -2.25 10.87 -8.91
C ILE A 50 -0.87 11.15 -9.49
N THR A 51 -0.54 12.44 -9.61
CA THR A 51 0.82 12.88 -9.95
C THR A 51 1.76 12.59 -8.78
N VAL A 52 2.69 11.66 -8.96
CA VAL A 52 3.72 11.36 -7.96
C VAL A 52 4.70 12.53 -7.88
N GLN A 53 4.86 13.11 -6.69
CA GLN A 53 5.82 14.19 -6.44
C GLN A 53 6.97 13.69 -5.57
N GLY A 54 8.18 14.11 -5.93
CA GLY A 54 9.42 13.74 -5.24
C GLY A 54 10.07 12.46 -5.75
N ALA A 55 11.36 12.31 -5.48
CA ALA A 55 12.13 11.12 -5.81
C ALA A 55 12.06 10.08 -4.67
N ARG A 56 12.15 8.78 -5.02
CA ARG A 56 12.18 7.68 -4.04
C ARG A 56 13.32 7.82 -3.02
N TYR A 57 14.43 8.42 -3.44
CA TYR A 57 15.56 8.75 -2.59
C TYR A 57 15.97 10.21 -2.82
N PRO A 58 16.45 10.92 -1.78
CA PRO A 58 17.24 12.14 -1.97
C PRO A 58 18.42 11.85 -2.92
N GLU A 59 18.78 12.82 -3.77
CA GLU A 59 19.81 12.65 -4.82
C GLU A 59 21.10 11.98 -4.31
N LYS A 60 21.59 12.39 -3.13
CA LYS A 60 22.78 11.81 -2.49
C LYS A 60 22.67 10.32 -2.19
N LEU A 61 21.49 9.83 -1.78
CA LEU A 61 21.26 8.42 -1.48
C LEU A 61 21.00 7.61 -2.75
N SER A 62 20.43 8.24 -3.79
CA SER A 62 20.23 7.60 -5.09
C SER A 62 21.55 7.25 -5.80
N GLN A 63 22.64 7.99 -5.53
CA GLN A 63 23.98 7.69 -6.07
C GLN A 63 24.65 6.47 -5.42
N MET A 64 24.13 6.00 -4.28
CA MET A 64 24.69 4.85 -3.55
C MET A 64 23.96 3.53 -3.85
N THR A 65 22.80 3.58 -4.49
CA THR A 65 22.03 2.40 -4.90
C THR A 65 22.46 1.96 -6.31
N GLY A 66 23.13 0.81 -6.43
CA GLY A 66 23.58 0.25 -7.73
C GLY A 66 25.00 -0.31 -7.80
N ARG A 67 25.66 -0.59 -6.66
CA ARG A 67 26.87 -1.42 -6.62
C ARG A 67 26.52 -2.86 -6.29
#